data_AF-A0A7J2XAH6-F1
#
_entry.id   AF-A0A7J2XAH6-F1
#
_cell.length_a   1.000
_cell.length_b   1.000
_cell.length_c   1.000
_cell.angle_alpha   90.00
_cell.angle_beta   90.00
_cell.angle_gamma   90.00
#
_symmetry.space_group_name_H-M   'P 1'
#
loop_
_entity.id
_entity.type
_entity.pdbx_description
1 polymer ?
#
loop_
_entity_poly.entity_id
_entity_poly.type
_entity_poly.pdbx_seq_one_letter_code
_entity_poly.pdbx_strand_id
1 'polypeptide(L)' 'MVFVDLEGGFYGIIGENGEKYYPINLNQSFKIDGLHVKFEGRLCRNISTAHMWGKPVEITKIEIID' A
#
# COMPACT_ATOMS: atom_id res chain seq x y z
N MET A 1 7.45 0.94 -1.49
CA MET A 1 6.73 -0.25 -0.96
C MET A 1 7.40 -0.63 0.33
N VAL A 2 6.66 -1.08 1.34
CA VAL A 2 7.21 -1.51 2.62
C VAL A 2 6.52 -2.78 3.09
N PHE A 3 7.29 -3.75 3.57
CA PHE A 3 6.76 -4.84 4.37
C PHE A 3 6.57 -4.36 5.82
N VAL A 4 5.35 -4.48 6.32
CA VAL A 4 4.98 -4.09 7.68
C VAL A 4 4.75 -5.36 8.49
N ASP A 5 5.63 -5.62 9.45
CA ASP A 5 5.53 -6.76 10.36
C ASP A 5 4.54 -6.47 11.50
N LEU A 6 3.25 -6.53 11.19
CA LEU A 6 2.14 -6.37 12.13
C LEU A 6 1.05 -7.41 11.79
N GLU A 7 0.52 -8.09 12.81
CA GLU A 7 -0.58 -9.07 12.70
C GLU A 7 -0.41 -10.12 11.59
N GLY A 8 0.81 -10.65 11.41
CA GLY A 8 1.10 -11.66 10.39
C GLY A 8 1.67 -11.12 9.09
N GLY A 9 1.85 -9.80 9.00
CA GLY A 9 2.66 -9.16 7.97
C GLY A 9 1.88 -8.82 6.71
N PHE A 10 2.09 -7.60 6.20
CA PHE A 10 1.47 -7.15 4.96
C PHE A 10 2.37 -6.15 4.21
N TYR A 11 2.02 -5.89 2.95
CA TYR A 11 2.69 -4.86 2.15
C TYR A 11 1.86 -3.59 2.12
N GLY A 12 2.51 -2.47 2.46
CA GLY A 12 1.95 -1.12 2.43
C GLY A 12 2.76 -0.19 1.54
N ILE A 13 2.22 1.00 1.28
CA ILE A 13 2.94 2.06 0.57
C ILE A 13 3.13 3.23 1.52
N ILE A 14 4.36 3.70 1.69
CA ILE A 14 4.69 4.95 2.37
C ILE A 14 5.06 5.96 1.29
N GLY A 15 4.31 7.05 1.19
CA GLY A 15 4.63 8.15 0.30
C GLY A 15 5.83 8.94 0.82
N GLU A 16 6.47 9.74 -0.05
CA GLU A 16 7.62 10.58 0.31
C GLU A 16 7.29 11.59 1.44
N ASN A 17 6.02 11.97 1.57
CA ASN A 17 5.50 12.81 2.64
C ASN A 17 5.24 12.05 3.96
N GLY A 18 5.59 10.77 4.04
CA GLY A 18 5.34 9.90 5.19
C GLY A 18 3.90 9.38 5.30
N GLU A 19 3.01 9.71 4.37
CA GLU A 19 1.65 9.17 4.39
C GLU A 19 1.65 7.67 4.11
N LYS A 20 0.85 6.93 4.88
CA LYS A 20 0.70 5.49 4.80
C LYS A 20 -0.55 5.13 4.01
N TYR A 21 -0.43 4.23 3.06
CA TYR A 21 -1.52 3.71 2.25
C TYR A 21 -1.55 2.19 2.36
N TYR A 22 -2.75 1.66 2.61
CA TYR A 22 -3.02 0.23 2.70
C TYR A 22 -3.69 -0.22 1.40
N PRO A 23 -2.96 -0.83 0.46
CA PRO A 23 -3.53 -1.24 -0.81
C PRO A 23 -4.38 -2.50 -0.63
N ILE A 24 -5.68 -2.42 -0.88
CA ILE A 24 -6.61 -3.54 -0.67
C ILE A 24 -6.59 -4.58 -1.82
N ASN A 25 -6.01 -4.22 -2.96
CA ASN A 25 -5.96 -5.02 -4.20
C ASN A 25 -4.54 -5.09 -4.80
N LEU A 26 -3.49 -5.05 -3.97
CA LEU A 26 -2.10 -5.05 -4.46
C LEU A 26 -1.75 -6.37 -5.18
N ASN A 27 -1.33 -6.27 -6.44
CA ASN A 27 -0.85 -7.41 -7.20
C ASN A 27 0.46 -7.98 -6.59
N GLN A 28 0.58 -9.31 -6.59
CA GLN A 28 1.71 -10.04 -6.01
C GLN A 28 3.08 -9.60 -6.57
N SER A 29 3.16 -9.21 -7.84
CA SER A 29 4.42 -8.75 -8.46
C SER A 29 4.99 -7.48 -7.82
N PHE A 30 4.17 -6.71 -7.09
CA PHE A 30 4.61 -5.50 -6.38
C PHE A 30 4.89 -5.74 -4.90
N LYS A 31 4.72 -6.97 -4.38
CA LYS A 31 5.01 -7.34 -2.99
C LYS A 31 6.51 -7.58 -2.78
N ILE A 32 7.29 -6.54 -3.01
CA ILE A 32 8.74 -6.53 -2.86
C ILE A 32 9.09 -5.37 -1.93
N ASP A 33 9.77 -5.67 -0.83
CA ASP A 33 10.17 -4.65 0.14
C ASP A 33 11.19 -3.69 -0.50
N GLY A 34 11.06 -2.40 -0.20
CA GLY A 34 11.90 -1.34 -0.80
C GLY A 34 11.55 -0.97 -2.24
N LEU A 35 10.59 -1.62 -2.89
CA LEU A 35 10.23 -1.30 -4.28
C LEU A 35 9.67 0.13 -4.41
N HIS A 36 10.33 0.97 -5.21
CA HIS A 36 9.85 2.30 -5.53
C HIS A 36 8.74 2.21 -6.57
N VAL A 37 7.61 2.86 -6.29
CA VAL A 37 6.44 2.81 -7.16
C VAL A 37 5.78 4.17 -7.26
N LYS A 38 5.19 4.43 -8.43
CA LYS A 38 4.19 5.47 -8.60
C LYS A 38 2.83 4.79 -8.74
N PHE A 39 1.82 5.32 -8.07
CA PHE A 39 0.48 4.75 -8.13
C PHE A 39 -0.60 5.82 -8.17
N GLU A 40 -1.74 5.44 -8.74
CA GLU A 40 -3.00 6.14 -8.66
C GLU A 40 -4.01 5.22 -7.97
N GLY A 41 -4.93 5.80 -7.20
CA GLY A 41 -5.93 5.00 -6.51
C GLY A 41 -7.03 5.80 -5.85
N ARG A 42 -8.06 5.09 -5.41
CA ARG A 42 -9.23 5.66 -4.74
C ARG A 42 -9.18 5.35 -3.25
N LEU A 43 -9.30 6.39 -2.43
CA LEU A 43 -9.42 6.21 -0.98
C LEU A 43 -10.74 5.55 -0.61
N CYS A 44 -10.66 4.43 0.10
CA CYS A 44 -11.81 3.66 0.55
C CYS A 44 -12.16 4.04 2.00
N ARG A 45 -12.84 5.19 2.18
CA ARG A 45 -13.12 5.78 3.50
C ARG A 45 -14.04 4.93 4.41
N ASN A 46 -14.79 4.00 3.83
CA ASN A 46 -15.77 3.17 4.56
C ASN A 46 -15.24 1.75 4.85
N ILE A 47 -13.95 1.49 4.61
CA ILE A 47 -13.32 0.21 4.90
C ILE A 47 -12.50 0.34 6.18
N SER A 48 -12.77 -0.55 7.14
CA SER A 48 -11.86 -0.79 8.25
C SER A 48 -10.95 -1.97 7.88
N THR A 49 -9.64 -1.80 8.03
CA THR A 49 -8.66 -2.86 7.79
C THR A 49 -8.31 -3.53 9.12
N ALA A 50 -8.03 -4.84 9.10
CA ALA A 50 -7.64 -5.57 10.30
C ALA A 50 -6.42 -4.92 10.98
N HIS A 51 -5.41 -4.58 10.18
CA HIS A 51 -4.16 -3.99 10.63
C HIS A 51 -4.26 -2.55 11.17
N MET A 52 -5.41 -1.86 11.00
CA MET A 52 -5.62 -0.47 11.43
C MET A 52 -4.46 0.49 11.05
N TRP A 53 -3.80 0.22 9.92
CA TRP A 53 -2.60 0.92 9.47
C TRP A 53 -2.82 1.53 8.10
N GLY A 54 -2.49 2.82 7.96
CA GLY A 54 -2.59 3.54 6.70
C GLY A 54 -4.02 3.78 6.21
N LYS A 55 -4.13 4.56 5.13
CA LYS A 55 -5.41 4.85 4.46
C LYS A 55 -5.72 3.71 3.48
N PRO A 56 -6.86 3.01 3.60
CA PRO A 56 -7.25 2.00 2.63
C PRO A 56 -7.39 2.62 1.24
N VAL A 57 -6.71 2.04 0.25
CA VAL A 57 -6.72 2.50 -1.13
C VAL A 57 -6.93 1.34 -2.08
N GLU A 58 -7.86 1.53 -3.02
CA GLU A 58 -7.98 0.68 -4.19
C GLU A 58 -7.06 1.23 -5.28
N ILE A 59 -6.06 0.45 -5.67
CA ILE A 59 -5.08 0.81 -6.69
C ILE A 59 -5.74 0.69 -8.07
N THR A 60 -5.74 1.78 -8.83
CA THR A 60 -6.26 1.83 -10.20
C THR A 60 -5.14 1.79 -11.24
N LYS A 61 -3.95 2.28 -10.88
CA LYS A 61 -2.74 2.19 -11.68
C LYS A 61 -1.53 2.11 -10.75
N ILE A 62 -0.55 1.28 -11.10
CA ILE A 62 0.72 1.19 -10.37
C ILE A 62 1.84 0.83 -11.35
N GLU A 63 2.97 1.51 -11.21
CA GLU A 63 4.17 1.31 -12.02
C GLU A 63 5.41 1.36 -11.13
N ILE A 64 6.41 0.54 -11.48
CA ILE A 64 7.72 0.59 -10.83
C ILE A 64 8.43 1.84 -11.36
N ILE A 65 9.08 2.57 -10.46
CA ILE A 65 9.94 3.70 -10.80
C ILE A 65 11.32 3.45 -10.18
N ASP A 66 12.37 3.95 -10.84
CA ASP A 66 13.75 3.93 -10.32
C ASP A 66 13.99 5.12 -9.38
#